data_AF-A0A522NAD7-F1
#
_entry.id   AF-A0A522NAD7-F1
#
_cell.length_a   1.000
_cell.length_b   1.000
_cell.length_c   1.000
_cell.angle_alpha   90.00
_cell.angle_beta   90.00
_cell.angle_gamma   90.00
#
_symmetry.space_group_name_H-M   'P 1'
#
loop_
_entity.id
_entity.type
_entity.pdbx_description
1 polymer ?
#
loop_
_entity_poly.entity_id
_entity_poly.type
_entity_poly.pdbx_seq_one_letter_code
_entity_poly.pdbx_strand_id
1 'polypeptide(L)'
;MRIRAIERHWYEHRAKHKAALIEADRERREEAVRREHERQHRLENARIEKLHQEAMSLRLADDIRRYVAAVNECNATSSNPVSPAQMDDWSRWALAQAERIDPVGTGAFLLPLPEEEMEDEEKDESRSSIHTPPSDSVEIPPAWHPNRWYTR
;
A
#
# COMPACT_ATOMS: atom_id res chain seq x y z
N MET A 1 -50.20 -32.18 13.03
CA MET A 1 -48.77 -32.44 12.68
C MET A 1 -48.07 -31.31 11.91
N ARG A 2 -48.76 -30.30 11.34
CA ARG A 2 -48.12 -29.23 10.53
C ARG A 2 -47.28 -28.21 11.33
N ILE A 3 -47.67 -27.90 12.57
CA ILE A 3 -46.97 -26.91 13.44
C ILE A 3 -45.51 -27.32 13.71
N ARG A 4 -45.27 -28.62 13.94
CA ARG A 4 -43.91 -29.18 14.17
C ARG A 4 -42.99 -29.09 12.94
N ALA A 5 -43.53 -29.03 11.73
CA ALA A 5 -42.73 -28.90 10.51
C ALA A 5 -42.25 -27.45 10.31
N ILE A 6 -43.12 -26.48 10.60
CA ILE A 6 -42.79 -25.06 10.56
C ILE A 6 -41.72 -24.75 11.62
N GLU A 7 -41.92 -25.19 12.87
CA GLU A 7 -40.93 -25.01 13.94
C GLU A 7 -39.56 -25.56 13.56
N ARG A 8 -39.49 -26.80 13.02
CA ARG A 8 -38.22 -27.40 12.55
C ARG A 8 -37.56 -26.54 11.47
N HIS A 9 -38.33 -26.03 10.51
CA HIS A 9 -37.79 -25.17 9.46
C HIS A 9 -37.21 -23.86 10.02
N TRP A 10 -37.90 -23.22 10.98
CA TRP A 10 -37.39 -22.01 11.65
C TRP A 10 -36.10 -22.30 12.45
N TYR A 11 -36.05 -23.44 13.15
CA TYR A 11 -34.85 -23.85 13.87
C TYR A 11 -33.68 -24.14 12.93
N GLU A 12 -33.91 -24.86 11.83
CA GLU A 12 -32.91 -25.14 10.80
C GLU A 12 -32.38 -23.85 10.16
N HIS A 13 -33.27 -22.91 9.83
CA HIS A 13 -32.88 -21.62 9.27
C HIS A 13 -32.02 -20.81 10.25
N ARG A 14 -32.42 -20.75 11.53
CA ARG A 14 -31.66 -20.05 12.57
C ARG A 14 -30.30 -20.71 12.83
N ALA A 15 -30.23 -22.04 12.80
CA ALA A 15 -28.97 -22.77 12.95
C ALA A 15 -28.03 -22.51 11.77
N LYS A 16 -28.53 -22.55 10.53
CA LYS A 16 -27.76 -22.22 9.32
C LYS A 16 -27.27 -20.78 9.33
N HIS A 17 -28.14 -19.83 9.67
CA HIS A 17 -27.75 -18.42 9.74
C HIS A 17 -26.68 -18.17 10.81
N LYS A 18 -26.81 -18.79 11.99
CA LYS A 18 -25.77 -18.73 13.03
C LYS A 18 -24.45 -19.35 12.56
N ALA A 19 -24.50 -20.47 11.87
CA ALA A 19 -23.30 -21.11 11.31
C ALA A 19 -22.61 -20.20 10.27
N ALA A 20 -23.39 -19.59 9.37
CA ALA A 20 -22.87 -18.65 8.37
C ALA A 20 -22.21 -17.42 9.02
N LEU A 21 -22.78 -16.88 10.11
CA LEU A 21 -22.17 -15.77 10.84
C LEU A 21 -20.84 -16.17 11.51
N ILE A 22 -20.75 -17.39 12.05
CA ILE A 22 -19.52 -17.91 12.66
C ILE A 22 -18.44 -18.12 11.59
N GLU A 23 -18.82 -18.66 10.43
CA GLU A 23 -17.92 -18.88 9.30
C GLU A 23 -17.42 -17.56 8.71
N ALA A 24 -18.30 -16.59 8.47
CA ALA A 24 -17.93 -15.26 8.02
C ALA A 24 -17.00 -14.54 9.02
N ASP A 25 -17.23 -14.71 10.33
CA ASP A 25 -16.34 -14.14 11.34
C ASP A 25 -14.96 -14.82 11.36
N ARG A 26 -14.92 -16.14 11.12
CA ARG A 26 -13.67 -16.89 10.96
C ARG A 26 -12.90 -16.43 9.72
N GLU A 27 -13.57 -16.32 8.58
CA GLU A 27 -12.96 -15.88 7.32
C GLU A 27 -12.40 -14.46 7.44
N ARG A 28 -13.15 -13.52 8.04
CA ARG A 28 -12.66 -12.16 8.29
C ARG A 28 -11.40 -12.14 9.16
N ARG A 29 -11.32 -13.00 10.18
CA ARG A 29 -10.12 -13.09 11.04
C ARG A 29 -8.94 -13.69 10.28
N GLU A 30 -9.17 -14.75 9.50
CA GLU A 30 -8.13 -15.39 8.69
C GLU A 30 -7.59 -14.42 7.62
N GLU A 31 -8.47 -13.64 6.98
CA GLU A 31 -8.09 -12.58 6.05
C GLU A 31 -7.30 -11.45 6.73
N ALA A 32 -7.73 -10.98 7.90
CA ALA A 32 -7.01 -9.94 8.63
C ALA A 32 -5.58 -10.39 8.99
N VAL A 33 -5.41 -11.64 9.40
CA VAL A 33 -4.08 -12.23 9.67
C VAL A 33 -3.24 -12.31 8.39
N ARG A 34 -3.83 -12.73 7.26
CA ARG A 34 -3.12 -12.75 5.96
C ARG A 34 -2.67 -11.35 5.55
N ARG A 35 -3.55 -10.34 5.61
CA ARG A 35 -3.23 -8.96 5.24
C ARG A 35 -2.11 -8.39 6.10
N GLU A 36 -2.15 -8.61 7.42
CA GLU A 36 -1.08 -8.11 8.29
C GLU A 36 0.26 -8.81 7.99
N HIS A 37 0.26 -10.13 7.76
CA HIS A 37 1.48 -10.84 7.38
C HIS A 37 2.05 -10.33 6.05
N GLU A 38 1.19 -10.11 5.05
CA GLU A 38 1.58 -9.53 3.76
C GLU A 38 2.12 -8.10 3.91
N ARG A 39 1.50 -7.28 4.77
CA ARG A 39 1.99 -5.93 5.08
C ARG A 39 3.38 -5.96 5.71
N GLN A 40 3.60 -6.82 6.70
CA GLN A 40 4.92 -6.99 7.34
C GLN A 40 5.97 -7.46 6.32
N HIS A 41 5.62 -8.43 5.48
CA HIS A 41 6.53 -8.94 4.46
C HIS A 41 6.86 -7.88 3.39
N ARG A 42 5.90 -7.02 3.02
CA ARG A 42 6.14 -5.89 2.12
C ARG A 42 7.10 -4.86 2.73
N LEU A 43 6.88 -4.49 4.00
CA LEU A 43 7.76 -3.55 4.70
C LEU A 43 9.19 -4.08 4.84
N GLU A 44 9.34 -5.35 5.20
CA GLU A 44 10.67 -5.97 5.30
C GLU A 44 11.37 -6.02 3.94
N ASN A 45 10.66 -6.42 2.88
CA ASN A 45 11.21 -6.41 1.53
C ASN A 45 11.62 -5.00 1.08
N ALA A 46 10.79 -3.98 1.34
CA ALA A 46 11.11 -2.60 1.02
C ALA A 46 12.36 -2.11 1.76
N ARG A 47 12.53 -2.54 3.01
CA ARG A 47 13.73 -2.24 3.81
C ARG A 47 14.98 -2.89 3.27
N ILE A 48 14.89 -4.15 2.87
CA ILE A 48 15.99 -4.89 2.26
C ILE A 48 16.36 -4.26 0.91
N GLU A 49 15.39 -3.91 0.08
CA GLU A 49 15.61 -3.28 -1.22
C GLU A 49 16.30 -1.92 -1.07
N LYS A 50 15.79 -1.08 -0.15
CA LYS A 50 16.43 0.21 0.17
C LYS A 50 17.89 0.01 0.58
N LEU A 51 18.17 -0.93 1.48
CA LEU A 51 19.53 -1.22 1.92
C LEU A 51 20.44 -1.65 0.75
N HIS A 52 19.93 -2.46 -0.17
CA HIS A 52 20.68 -2.87 -1.36
C HIS A 52 21.00 -1.67 -2.26
N GLN A 53 20.01 -0.81 -2.53
CA GLN A 53 20.21 0.39 -3.35
C GLN A 53 21.25 1.32 -2.75
N GLU A 54 21.22 1.50 -1.43
CA GLU A 54 22.22 2.30 -0.72
C GLU A 54 23.61 1.68 -0.78
N ALA A 55 23.74 0.37 -0.56
CA ALA A 55 25.01 -0.34 -0.67
C ALA A 55 25.60 -0.23 -2.08
N MET A 56 24.76 -0.34 -3.11
CA MET A 56 25.17 -0.15 -4.51
C MET A 56 25.62 1.29 -4.78
N SER A 57 24.90 2.28 -4.24
CA SER A 57 25.21 3.70 -4.41
C SER A 57 26.54 4.06 -3.73
N LEU A 58 26.76 3.57 -2.51
CA LEU A 58 28.03 3.73 -1.79
C LEU A 58 29.20 3.13 -2.57
N ARG A 59 29.04 1.90 -3.07
CA ARG A 59 30.06 1.25 -3.89
C ARG A 59 30.37 2.04 -5.15
N LEU A 60 29.34 2.55 -5.84
CA LEU A 60 29.52 3.35 -7.04
C LEU A 60 30.28 4.66 -6.74
N ALA A 61 29.97 5.33 -5.62
CA ALA A 61 30.70 6.53 -5.19
C ALA A 61 32.20 6.23 -5.00
N ASP A 62 32.51 5.13 -4.33
CA ASP A 62 33.89 4.68 -4.12
C ASP A 62 34.60 4.30 -5.42
N ASP A 63 33.91 3.63 -6.33
CA ASP A 63 34.47 3.25 -7.62
C ASP A 63 34.77 4.50 -8.47
N ILE A 64 33.94 5.54 -8.43
CA ILE A 64 34.23 6.84 -9.07
C ILE A 64 35.47 7.49 -8.45
N ARG A 65 35.58 7.53 -7.11
CA ARG A 65 36.76 8.10 -6.42
C ARG A 65 38.05 7.38 -6.82
N ARG A 66 38.03 6.05 -6.86
CA ARG A 66 39.16 5.23 -7.29
C ARG A 66 39.51 5.47 -8.76
N TYR A 67 38.50 5.55 -9.62
CA TYR A 67 38.70 5.82 -11.04
C TYR A 67 39.36 7.18 -11.25
N VAL A 68 38.87 8.24 -10.62
CA VAL A 68 39.46 9.58 -10.71
C VAL A 68 40.92 9.59 -10.24
N ALA A 69 41.23 8.91 -9.13
CA ALA A 69 42.60 8.78 -8.65
C ALA A 69 43.51 8.07 -9.68
N ALA A 70 43.04 6.96 -10.24
CA ALA A 70 43.78 6.21 -11.26
C ALA A 70 44.00 7.03 -12.55
N VAL A 71 42.98 7.77 -13.01
CA VAL A 71 43.14 8.62 -14.21
C VAL A 71 44.13 9.75 -13.94
N ASN A 72 44.12 10.35 -12.76
CA ASN A 72 45.11 11.37 -12.39
C ASN A 72 46.55 10.82 -12.38
N GLU A 73 46.75 9.62 -11.82
CA GLU A 73 48.06 8.95 -11.81
C GLU A 73 48.53 8.59 -13.23
N CYS A 74 47.63 8.04 -14.05
CA CYS A 74 47.91 7.74 -15.46
C CYS A 74 48.21 9.01 -16.28
N ASN A 75 47.51 10.11 -16.04
CA ASN A 75 47.78 11.37 -16.74
C ASN A 75 49.14 11.95 -16.33
N ALA A 76 49.51 11.87 -15.05
CA ALA A 76 50.81 12.36 -14.56
C ALA A 76 52.01 11.59 -15.14
N THR A 77 51.83 10.33 -15.51
CA THR A 77 52.86 9.47 -16.09
C THR A 77 52.76 9.32 -17.62
N SER A 78 51.77 9.96 -18.24
CA SER A 78 51.52 9.90 -19.68
C SER A 78 52.61 10.62 -20.48
N SER A 79 52.94 10.08 -21.66
CA SER A 79 53.81 10.75 -22.63
C SER A 79 53.19 11.99 -23.27
N ASN A 80 51.86 12.14 -23.20
CA ASN A 80 51.12 13.30 -23.66
C ASN A 80 50.02 13.64 -22.63
N PRO A 81 50.38 14.31 -21.53
CA PRO A 81 49.43 14.63 -20.46
C PRO A 81 48.43 15.70 -20.91
N VAL A 82 47.19 15.55 -20.47
CA VAL A 82 46.18 16.63 -20.51
C VAL A 82 46.65 17.77 -19.60
N SER A 83 46.31 19.00 -19.97
CA SER A 83 46.70 20.17 -19.16
C SER A 83 46.20 20.06 -17.71
N PRO A 84 46.99 20.51 -16.72
CA PRO A 84 46.59 20.42 -15.31
C PRO A 84 45.24 21.06 -15.03
N ALA A 85 44.94 22.22 -15.64
CA ALA A 85 43.68 22.92 -15.44
C ALA A 85 42.46 22.09 -15.91
N GLN A 86 42.55 21.48 -17.09
CA GLN A 86 41.47 20.62 -17.59
C GLN A 86 41.31 19.37 -16.73
N MET A 87 42.42 18.80 -16.26
CA MET A 87 42.42 17.62 -15.40
C MET A 87 41.79 17.92 -14.02
N ASP A 88 42.10 19.09 -13.45
CA ASP A 88 41.54 19.55 -12.18
C ASP A 88 40.03 19.81 -12.29
N ASP A 89 39.59 20.49 -13.36
CA ASP A 89 38.18 20.78 -13.58
C ASP A 89 37.35 19.49 -13.76
N TRP A 90 37.87 18.55 -14.54
CA TRP A 90 37.26 17.23 -14.71
C TRP A 90 37.22 16.45 -13.40
N SER A 91 38.34 16.39 -12.67
CA SER A 91 38.44 15.65 -11.41
C SER A 91 37.47 16.20 -10.37
N ARG A 92 37.37 17.53 -10.26
CA ARG A 92 36.44 18.20 -9.33
C ARG A 92 34.99 17.88 -9.66
N TRP A 93 34.63 17.93 -10.95
CA TRP A 93 33.29 17.56 -11.39
C TRP A 93 32.97 16.09 -11.07
N ALA A 94 33.89 15.17 -11.36
CA ALA A 94 33.68 13.74 -11.14
C ALA A 94 33.55 13.39 -9.65
N LEU A 95 34.39 13.99 -8.79
CA LEU A 95 34.29 13.82 -7.34
C LEU A 95 32.98 14.39 -6.78
N ALA A 96 32.51 15.53 -7.28
CA ALA A 96 31.20 16.06 -6.90
C ALA A 96 30.05 15.12 -7.29
N GLN A 97 30.18 14.32 -8.37
CA GLN A 97 29.20 13.28 -8.67
C GLN A 97 29.21 12.15 -7.64
N ALA A 98 30.40 11.72 -7.19
CA ALA A 98 30.52 10.70 -6.14
C ALA A 98 29.90 11.18 -4.82
N GLU A 99 30.14 12.43 -4.41
CA GLU A 99 29.55 13.01 -3.20
C GLU A 99 28.02 13.06 -3.25
N ARG A 100 27.45 13.37 -4.42
CA ARG A 100 26.00 13.46 -4.61
C ARG A 100 25.28 12.12 -4.44
N ILE A 101 25.93 11.02 -4.84
CA ILE A 101 25.33 9.68 -4.79
C ILE A 101 25.71 8.91 -3.52
N ASP A 102 26.66 9.42 -2.72
CA ASP A 102 27.11 8.77 -1.51
C ASP A 102 26.01 8.82 -0.42
N PRO A 103 25.41 7.68 -0.04
CA PRO A 103 24.39 7.67 1.00
C PRO A 103 24.93 8.10 2.36
N VAL A 104 26.24 7.92 2.64
CA VAL A 104 26.88 8.33 3.89
C VAL A 104 27.05 9.84 3.94
N GLY A 105 27.50 10.44 2.84
CA GLY A 105 27.68 11.89 2.73
C GLY A 105 26.36 12.66 2.76
N THR A 106 25.31 12.09 2.15
CA THR A 106 23.97 12.68 2.12
C THR A 106 23.12 12.35 3.35
N GLY A 107 23.49 11.33 4.13
CA GLY A 107 22.70 10.84 5.27
C GLY A 107 21.44 10.07 4.86
N ALA A 108 21.30 9.66 3.60
CA ALA A 108 20.09 9.02 3.07
C ALA A 108 19.71 7.71 3.80
N PHE A 109 20.71 6.97 4.30
CA PHE A 109 20.50 5.72 5.04
C PHE A 109 19.76 5.91 6.37
N LEU A 110 19.77 7.12 6.94
CA LEU A 110 19.04 7.43 8.17
C LEU A 110 17.58 7.82 7.93
N LEU A 111 17.21 8.13 6.69
CA LEU A 111 15.84 8.53 6.39
C LEU A 111 14.92 7.31 6.55
N PRO A 112 13.75 7.44 7.19
CA PRO A 112 12.79 6.35 7.24
C PRO A 112 12.34 6.01 5.82
N LEU A 113 11.98 4.74 5.58
CA LEU A 113 11.15 4.43 4.41
C LEU A 113 9.87 5.23 4.57
N PRO A 114 9.40 5.95 3.53
CA PRO A 114 8.02 6.41 3.55
C PRO A 114 7.18 5.16 3.75
N GLU A 115 6.56 5.04 4.92
CA GLU A 115 5.47 4.11 5.10
C GLU A 115 4.48 4.55 4.03
N GLU A 116 4.37 3.76 2.96
CA GLU A 116 3.29 3.99 2.03
C GLU A 116 2.03 3.82 2.87
N GLU A 117 1.46 4.94 3.29
CA GLU A 117 0.06 5.11 3.63
C GLU A 117 -0.73 4.78 2.36
N MET A 118 -0.61 3.54 1.89
CA MET A 118 -1.66 2.92 1.11
C MET A 118 -2.73 2.65 2.13
N GLU A 119 -3.47 3.72 2.45
CA GLU A 119 -4.90 3.62 2.70
C GLU A 119 -5.38 2.52 1.77
N ASP A 120 -5.87 1.44 2.37
CA ASP A 120 -6.66 0.48 1.64
C ASP A 120 -7.76 1.34 0.97
N GLU A 121 -7.57 1.70 -0.31
CA GLU A 121 -8.65 2.08 -1.20
C GLU A 121 -9.49 0.82 -1.32
N GLU A 122 -10.25 0.57 -0.26
CA GLU A 122 -11.49 -0.15 -0.28
C GLU A 122 -12.32 0.62 -1.30
N LYS A 123 -12.21 0.21 -2.56
CA LYS A 123 -13.11 0.62 -3.62
C LYS A 123 -14.51 0.24 -3.13
N ASP A 124 -15.13 1.19 -2.45
CA ASP A 124 -16.57 1.28 -2.25
C ASP A 124 -17.18 1.63 -3.63
N GLU A 125 -16.99 0.75 -4.61
CA GLU A 125 -17.79 0.71 -5.85
C GLU A 125 -19.21 0.18 -5.54
N SER A 126 -19.62 0.16 -4.27
CA SER A 126 -20.98 -0.16 -3.83
C SER A 126 -21.77 1.08 -3.41
N ARG A 127 -21.49 2.27 -3.96
CA ARG A 127 -22.36 3.45 -3.76
C ARG A 127 -22.58 4.32 -5.01
N SER A 128 -22.92 3.74 -6.16
CA SER A 128 -23.69 4.49 -7.18
C SER A 128 -24.35 3.59 -8.22
N SER A 129 -25.54 3.07 -7.90
CA SER A 129 -26.68 3.01 -8.81
C SER A 129 -27.92 2.49 -8.08
N ILE A 130 -28.47 3.30 -7.18
CA ILE A 130 -29.92 3.22 -6.92
C ILE A 130 -30.58 3.87 -8.13
N HIS A 131 -30.79 3.09 -9.18
CA HIS A 131 -31.72 3.49 -10.23
C HIS A 131 -33.11 3.50 -9.59
N THR A 132 -33.70 4.69 -9.46
CA THR A 132 -35.12 4.83 -9.18
C THR A 132 -35.85 4.89 -10.51
N PRO A 133 -36.71 3.92 -10.88
CA PRO A 133 -37.74 4.09 -11.89
C PRO A 133 -39.10 4.42 -11.23
N PRO A 134 -40.06 4.92 -12.01
CA PRO A 134 -40.96 5.98 -11.59
C PRO A 134 -42.16 5.50 -10.78
N SER A 135 -42.77 6.47 -10.09
CA SER A 135 -44.09 6.39 -9.46
C SER A 135 -45.09 5.64 -10.33
N ASP A 136 -45.61 4.55 -9.80
CA ASP A 136 -46.98 4.14 -10.09
C ASP A 136 -47.71 3.85 -8.77
N SER A 137 -48.86 4.50 -8.68
CA SER A 137 -49.82 4.54 -7.58
C SER A 137 -50.07 3.19 -6.92
N VAL A 138 -49.81 3.10 -5.61
CA VAL A 138 -50.44 2.08 -4.77
C VAL A 138 -51.03 2.79 -3.55
N GLU A 139 -52.36 2.89 -3.56
CA GLU A 139 -53.18 3.35 -2.46
C GLU A 139 -52.85 2.54 -1.20
N ILE A 140 -52.33 3.23 -0.19
CA ILE A 140 -52.13 2.67 1.15
C ILE A 140 -53.52 2.60 1.80
N PRO A 141 -54.08 1.42 2.14
CA PRO A 141 -55.31 1.37 2.92
C PRO A 141 -55.02 1.93 4.32
N PRO A 142 -55.90 2.77 4.88
CA PRO A 142 -55.60 3.49 6.11
C PRO A 142 -55.47 2.53 7.29
N ALA A 143 -54.53 2.87 8.17
CA ALA A 143 -54.24 2.15 9.39
C ALA A 143 -55.50 1.90 10.22
N TRP A 144 -55.71 0.64 10.59
CA TRP A 144 -56.70 0.23 11.56
C TRP A 144 -56.44 0.96 12.90
N HIS A 145 -57.36 1.83 13.31
CA HIS A 145 -57.33 2.52 14.60
C HIS A 145 -58.66 2.28 15.34
N PRO A 146 -58.65 1.74 16.57
CA PRO A 146 -59.86 1.60 17.36
C PRO A 146 -60.24 2.96 17.96
N ASN A 147 -61.53 3.30 17.95
CA ASN A 147 -62.19 4.50 18.49
C ASN A 147 -62.09 5.81 17.68
N ARG A 148 -62.99 5.99 16.70
CA ARG A 148 -63.61 7.30 16.40
C ARG A 148 -65.08 7.12 16.03
N TRP A 149 -65.94 7.16 17.04
CA TRP A 149 -67.39 7.32 16.88
C TRP A 149 -67.77 8.80 16.69
N TYR A 150 -68.86 9.04 15.94
CA TYR A 150 -69.70 10.25 15.81
C TYR A 150 -69.19 11.49 15.04
N THR A 151 -69.91 11.80 13.94
CA THR A 151 -70.61 13.05 13.56
C THR A 151 -71.03 12.89 12.08
N ARG A 152 -72.23 13.16 11.57
CA ARG A 152 -73.47 13.76 12.06
C ARG A 152 -74.61 13.28 11.16
#